data_AF-A0A917R800-F1
#
_entry.id   AF-A0A917R800-F1
#
_cell.length_a   1.000
_cell.length_b   1.000
_cell.length_c   1.000
_cell.angle_alpha   90.00
_cell.angle_beta   90.00
_cell.angle_gamma   90.00
#
_symmetry.space_group_name_H-M   'P 1'
#
loop_
_entity.id
_entity.type
_entity.pdbx_description
1 polymer ?
#
loop_
_entity_poly.entity_id
_entity_poly.type
_entity_poly.pdbx_seq_one_letter_code
_entity_poly.pdbx_strand_id
1 'polypeptide(L)'
;MISGIPELRTVLEPEARAWLDTAVDRIIADPTAIGALFPAVRRRCGRARIDGHWTIDEAARAVLLTALPLHDPALTETVGALHRHGDPAEQRAVLRALPLIDDEGRFLFLVRETLRGNDTTLIEAALGPYAARHLPDDEYRQAVLKCVFYEIPLSRVAGLDERADAELARMLADFARERIAAGRAVPEDITPVIRAFAPADDRPAALDGAS
;
A
#
# COMPACT_ATOMS: atom_id res chain seq x y z
N MET A 1 7.63 -16.07 18.34
CA MET A 1 8.67 -15.56 17.42
C MET A 1 8.01 -14.57 16.48
N ILE A 2 8.51 -13.33 16.43
CA ILE A 2 8.01 -12.25 15.56
C ILE A 2 8.34 -12.61 14.11
N SER A 3 7.39 -13.15 13.36
CA SER A 3 7.64 -13.74 12.03
C SER A 3 7.31 -12.81 10.85
N GLY A 4 7.01 -11.53 11.10
CA GLY A 4 6.49 -10.64 10.05
C GLY A 4 7.54 -9.96 9.16
N ILE A 5 8.67 -9.51 9.73
CA ILE A 5 9.67 -8.69 9.01
C ILE A 5 11.07 -8.95 9.62
N PRO A 6 11.86 -9.92 9.09
CA PRO A 6 13.15 -10.32 9.67
C PRO A 6 14.16 -9.17 9.80
N GLU A 7 14.18 -8.27 8.83
CA GLU A 7 15.09 -7.11 8.75
C GLU A 7 14.85 -6.12 9.89
N LEU A 8 13.62 -6.04 10.41
CA LEU A 8 13.29 -5.14 11.52
C LEU A 8 14.11 -5.48 12.77
N ARG A 9 14.30 -6.77 13.07
CA ARG A 9 15.05 -7.17 14.28
C ARG A 9 16.51 -6.79 14.19
N THR A 10 17.12 -6.76 13.02
CA THR A 10 18.55 -6.46 12.88
C THR A 10 18.84 -4.96 12.97
N VAL A 11 17.90 -4.12 12.54
CA VAL A 11 18.05 -2.64 12.55
C VAL A 11 17.59 -1.98 13.85
N LEU A 12 16.78 -2.66 14.68
CA LEU A 12 16.32 -2.11 15.95
C LEU A 12 17.43 -2.11 17.00
N GLU A 13 17.61 -0.97 17.66
CA GLU A 13 18.40 -0.86 18.89
C GLU A 13 17.91 -1.85 19.97
N PRO A 14 18.79 -2.36 20.85
CA PRO A 14 18.41 -3.37 21.84
C PRO A 14 17.24 -2.97 22.74
N GLU A 15 17.17 -1.70 23.17
CA GLU A 15 16.07 -1.19 24.00
C GLU A 15 14.74 -1.18 23.24
N ALA A 16 14.75 -0.69 22.00
CA ALA A 16 13.57 -0.66 21.15
C ALA A 16 13.05 -2.07 20.84
N ARG A 17 13.96 -3.02 20.63
CA ARG A 17 13.65 -4.43 20.41
C ARG A 17 13.01 -5.07 21.64
N ALA A 18 13.58 -4.86 22.83
CA ALA A 18 13.01 -5.35 24.08
C ALA A 18 11.62 -4.75 24.35
N TRP A 19 11.43 -3.46 24.04
CA TRP A 19 10.12 -2.82 24.14
C TRP A 19 9.10 -3.44 23.17
N LEU A 20 9.49 -3.69 21.92
CA LEU A 20 8.61 -4.30 20.93
C LEU A 20 8.23 -5.74 21.33
N ASP A 21 9.19 -6.54 21.79
CA ASP A 21 8.95 -7.90 22.29
C ASP A 21 7.94 -7.87 23.46
N THR A 22 8.12 -6.95 24.42
CA THR A 22 7.18 -6.76 25.55
C THR A 22 5.78 -6.29 25.10
N ALA A 23 5.72 -5.41 24.09
CA ALA A 23 4.46 -4.91 23.54
C ALA A 23 3.67 -6.03 22.87
N VAL A 24 4.35 -6.91 22.13
CA VAL A 24 3.77 -8.11 21.53
C VAL A 24 3.19 -9.03 22.60
N ASP A 25 3.96 -9.37 23.64
CA ASP A 25 3.48 -10.23 24.73
C ASP A 25 2.24 -9.63 25.42
N ARG A 26 2.21 -8.30 25.58
CA ARG A 26 1.06 -7.60 26.16
C ARG A 26 -0.17 -7.65 25.27
N ILE A 27 -0.02 -7.50 23.95
CA ILE A 27 -1.15 -7.59 23.00
C ILE A 27 -1.72 -9.01 22.96
N ILE A 28 -0.87 -10.02 23.03
CA ILE A 28 -1.30 -11.42 23.09
C ILE A 28 -2.10 -11.68 24.37
N ALA A 29 -1.69 -11.11 25.50
CA ALA A 29 -2.40 -11.25 26.77
C ALA A 29 -3.69 -10.40 26.86
N ASP A 30 -3.66 -9.19 26.29
CA ASP A 30 -4.75 -8.22 26.29
C ASP A 30 -4.77 -7.45 24.95
N PRO A 31 -5.63 -7.86 23.99
CA PRO A 31 -5.69 -7.24 22.67
C PRO A 31 -6.05 -5.75 22.71
N THR A 32 -6.74 -5.28 23.75
CA THR A 32 -7.11 -3.87 23.89
C THR A 32 -5.90 -2.96 24.07
N ALA A 33 -4.76 -3.50 24.52
CA ALA A 33 -3.51 -2.77 24.68
C ALA A 33 -2.99 -2.19 23.36
N ILE A 34 -3.38 -2.73 22.20
CA ILE A 34 -2.94 -2.21 20.90
C ILE A 34 -3.32 -0.74 20.72
N GLY A 35 -4.45 -0.29 21.25
CA GLY A 35 -4.89 1.10 21.14
C GLY A 35 -3.90 2.11 21.74
N ALA A 36 -3.17 1.71 22.80
CA ALA A 36 -2.15 2.55 23.41
C ALA A 36 -0.74 2.29 22.84
N LEU A 37 -0.45 1.04 22.44
CA LEU A 37 0.87 0.63 21.98
C LEU A 37 1.14 1.05 20.53
N PHE A 38 0.13 0.99 19.66
CA PHE A 38 0.25 1.28 18.24
C PHE A 38 0.71 2.73 17.95
N PRO A 39 0.18 3.77 18.63
CA PRO A 39 0.70 5.12 18.48
C PRO A 39 2.05 5.35 19.17
N ALA A 40 2.36 4.57 20.20
CA ALA A 40 3.61 4.69 20.94
C ALA A 40 4.84 4.17 20.16
N VAL A 41 4.64 3.35 19.12
CA VAL A 41 5.72 2.71 18.35
C VAL A 41 6.76 3.70 17.88
N ARG A 42 6.36 4.81 17.25
CA ARG A 42 7.30 5.79 16.69
C ARG A 42 8.24 6.38 17.73
N ARG A 43 7.75 6.67 18.92
CA ARG A 43 8.56 7.19 20.03
C ARG A 43 9.55 6.15 20.57
N ARG A 44 9.18 4.87 20.51
CA ARG A 44 9.90 3.76 21.12
C ARG A 44 10.90 3.10 20.18
N CYS A 45 10.58 3.04 18.90
CA CYS A 45 11.36 2.34 17.88
C CYS A 45 12.04 3.29 16.89
N GLY A 46 11.61 4.54 16.82
CA GLY A 46 12.07 5.49 15.81
C GLY A 46 11.40 5.28 14.45
N ARG A 47 11.84 6.05 13.44
CA ARG A 47 11.21 6.14 12.10
C ARG A 47 12.20 6.03 10.95
N ALA A 48 13.41 5.53 11.23
CA ALA A 48 14.42 5.39 10.19
C ALA A 48 13.91 4.45 9.09
N ARG A 49 14.38 4.67 7.87
CA ARG A 49 13.99 3.85 6.73
C ARG A 49 14.77 2.54 6.76
N ILE A 50 14.07 1.42 6.57
CA ILE A 50 14.67 0.09 6.42
C ILE A 50 15.04 -0.12 4.95
N ASP A 51 14.09 0.14 4.06
CA ASP A 51 14.23 -0.03 2.61
C ASP A 51 13.31 0.94 1.83
N GLY A 52 13.12 0.70 0.52
CA GLY A 52 12.24 1.52 -0.31
C GLY A 52 10.74 1.47 0.06
N HIS A 53 10.34 0.60 0.98
CA HIS A 53 8.95 0.29 1.33
C HIS A 53 8.65 0.58 2.83
N TRP A 54 9.52 0.18 3.76
CA TRP A 54 9.27 0.24 5.21
C TRP A 54 10.09 1.31 5.93
N THR A 55 9.44 2.03 6.85
CA THR A 55 10.12 2.63 8.01
C THR A 55 10.04 1.70 9.22
N ILE A 56 10.94 1.90 10.19
CA ILE A 56 10.98 1.10 11.43
C ILE A 56 9.62 1.13 12.15
N ASP A 57 8.98 2.29 12.26
CA ASP A 57 7.70 2.39 12.96
C ASP A 57 6.54 1.74 12.20
N GLU A 58 6.54 1.77 10.87
CA GLU A 58 5.55 1.06 10.06
C GLU A 58 5.73 -0.46 10.20
N ALA A 59 6.97 -0.95 10.13
CA ALA A 59 7.29 -2.36 10.28
C ALA A 59 6.99 -2.89 11.70
N ALA A 60 7.32 -2.12 12.74
CA ALA A 60 7.01 -2.48 14.12
C ALA A 60 5.50 -2.49 14.38
N ARG A 61 4.74 -1.57 13.79
CA ARG A 61 3.26 -1.60 13.83
C ARG A 61 2.68 -2.83 13.12
N ALA A 62 3.24 -3.23 11.98
CA ALA A 62 2.86 -4.46 11.30
C ALA A 62 3.07 -5.69 12.21
N VAL A 63 4.19 -5.75 12.93
CA VAL A 63 4.44 -6.79 13.94
C VAL A 63 3.36 -6.80 15.03
N LEU A 64 2.97 -5.64 15.58
CA LEU A 64 1.90 -5.58 16.58
C LEU A 64 0.56 -6.08 16.03
N LEU A 65 0.23 -5.78 14.77
CA LEU A 65 -0.99 -6.26 14.12
C LEU A 65 -0.98 -7.78 13.95
N THR A 66 0.15 -8.36 13.52
CA THR A 66 0.28 -9.83 13.39
C THR A 66 0.21 -10.57 14.72
N ALA A 67 0.40 -9.88 15.84
CA ALA A 67 0.34 -10.45 17.18
C ALA A 67 -1.08 -10.45 17.78
N LEU A 68 -2.07 -9.80 17.14
CA LEU A 68 -3.44 -9.75 17.65
C LEU A 68 -4.06 -11.17 17.64
N PRO A 69 -4.42 -11.73 18.81
CA PRO A 69 -5.10 -13.03 18.89
C PRO A 69 -6.62 -12.83 18.69
N LEU A 70 -7.02 -12.05 17.68
CA LEU A 70 -8.41 -11.74 17.40
C LEU A 70 -8.89 -12.45 16.14
N HIS A 71 -10.17 -12.77 16.13
CA HIS A 71 -10.90 -13.24 14.96
C HIS A 71 -12.07 -12.30 14.68
N ASP A 72 -12.73 -12.48 13.54
CA ASP A 72 -13.87 -11.65 13.20
C ASP A 72 -15.07 -11.89 14.11
N PRO A 73 -15.86 -10.83 14.40
CA PRO A 73 -15.76 -9.47 13.84
C PRO A 73 -14.74 -8.56 14.53
N ALA A 74 -14.23 -8.94 15.71
CA ALA A 74 -13.41 -8.08 16.56
C ALA A 74 -12.08 -7.66 15.91
N LEU A 75 -11.46 -8.57 15.13
CA LEU A 75 -10.26 -8.26 14.37
C LEU A 75 -10.52 -7.13 13.36
N THR A 76 -11.56 -7.28 12.53
CA THR A 76 -11.94 -6.28 11.54
C THR A 76 -12.27 -4.92 12.17
N GLU A 77 -13.00 -4.92 13.28
CA GLU A 77 -13.33 -3.70 14.02
C GLU A 77 -12.09 -2.99 14.58
N THR A 78 -11.18 -3.75 15.19
CA THR A 78 -9.95 -3.22 15.80
C THR A 78 -9.02 -2.62 14.75
N VAL A 79 -8.71 -3.36 13.68
CA VAL A 79 -7.84 -2.88 12.60
C VAL A 79 -8.48 -1.70 11.85
N GLY A 80 -9.79 -1.77 11.62
CA GLY A 80 -10.54 -0.67 10.99
C GLY A 80 -10.53 0.60 11.84
N ALA A 81 -10.63 0.49 13.16
CA ALA A 81 -10.51 1.62 14.07
C ALA A 81 -9.10 2.24 14.05
N LEU A 82 -8.05 1.41 14.07
CA LEU A 82 -6.66 1.87 13.96
C LEU A 82 -6.40 2.63 12.66
N HIS A 83 -6.97 2.16 11.54
CA HIS A 83 -6.89 2.86 10.27
C HIS A 83 -7.67 4.19 10.31
N ARG A 84 -8.96 4.17 10.66
CA ARG A 84 -9.81 5.37 10.58
C ARG A 84 -9.37 6.51 11.51
N HIS A 85 -8.80 6.19 12.67
CA HIS A 85 -8.43 7.18 13.68
C HIS A 85 -6.93 7.43 13.78
N GLY A 86 -6.11 6.66 13.07
CA GLY A 86 -4.67 6.82 13.06
C GLY A 86 -4.19 8.03 12.26
N ASP A 87 -2.99 8.51 12.58
CA ASP A 87 -2.28 9.45 11.72
C ASP A 87 -1.89 8.81 10.36
N PRO A 88 -1.44 9.60 9.36
CA PRO A 88 -1.08 9.02 8.06
C PRO A 88 0.00 7.93 8.12
N ALA A 89 0.93 7.96 9.08
CA ALA A 89 1.93 6.91 9.22
C ALA A 89 1.35 5.63 9.81
N GLU A 90 0.42 5.76 10.74
CA GLU A 90 -0.37 4.65 11.31
C GLU A 90 -1.26 3.99 10.25
N GLN A 91 -1.93 4.79 9.44
CA GLN A 91 -2.76 4.32 8.33
C GLN A 91 -1.95 3.55 7.29
N ARG A 92 -0.79 4.09 6.85
CA ARG A 92 0.12 3.36 5.94
C ARG A 92 0.58 2.04 6.54
N ALA A 93 0.91 2.01 7.83
CA ALA A 93 1.32 0.79 8.50
C ALA A 93 0.23 -0.28 8.48
N VAL A 94 -1.04 0.10 8.70
CA VAL A 94 -2.18 -0.81 8.58
C VAL A 94 -2.29 -1.35 7.15
N LEU A 95 -2.31 -0.47 6.15
CA LEU A 95 -2.48 -0.86 4.73
C LEU A 95 -1.37 -1.82 4.27
N ARG A 96 -0.12 -1.53 4.63
CA ARG A 96 1.03 -2.38 4.28
C ARG A 96 1.06 -3.71 5.02
N ALA A 97 0.44 -3.79 6.20
CA ALA A 97 0.37 -5.02 7.00
C ALA A 97 -0.76 -5.96 6.56
N LEU A 98 -1.73 -5.51 5.75
CA LEU A 98 -2.88 -6.33 5.34
C LEU A 98 -2.50 -7.70 4.75
N PRO A 99 -1.50 -7.84 3.83
CA PRO A 99 -1.09 -9.15 3.33
C PRO A 99 -0.55 -10.11 4.39
N LEU A 100 -0.20 -9.63 5.58
CA LEU A 100 0.36 -10.43 6.68
C LEU A 100 -0.71 -10.93 7.65
N ILE A 101 -1.88 -10.30 7.66
CA ILE A 101 -2.97 -10.58 8.62
C ILE A 101 -4.24 -11.10 7.95
N ASP A 102 -4.29 -11.07 6.62
CA ASP A 102 -5.45 -11.50 5.87
C ASP A 102 -5.12 -11.97 4.44
N ASP A 103 -5.57 -13.19 4.14
CA ASP A 103 -5.52 -13.77 2.80
C ASP A 103 -6.92 -13.88 2.14
N GLU A 104 -7.99 -13.54 2.86
CA GLU A 104 -9.38 -13.75 2.42
C GLU A 104 -10.05 -12.49 1.85
N GLY A 105 -9.40 -11.33 1.90
CA GLY A 105 -9.96 -10.08 1.35
C GLY A 105 -10.90 -9.35 2.32
N ARG A 106 -10.88 -9.68 3.61
CA ARG A 106 -11.74 -9.11 4.67
C ARG A 106 -11.54 -7.61 4.87
N PHE A 107 -10.33 -7.12 4.62
CA PHE A 107 -9.95 -5.71 4.73
C PHE A 107 -10.03 -4.92 3.42
N LEU A 108 -10.60 -5.49 2.35
CA LEU A 108 -10.73 -4.78 1.07
C LEU A 108 -11.50 -3.45 1.21
N PHE A 109 -12.42 -3.34 2.17
CA PHE A 109 -13.11 -2.09 2.45
C PHE A 109 -12.17 -0.96 2.88
N LEU A 110 -11.08 -1.25 3.60
CA LEU A 110 -10.09 -0.23 4.00
C LEU A 110 -9.32 0.29 2.78
N VAL A 111 -8.93 -0.59 1.87
CA VAL A 111 -8.31 -0.19 0.59
C VAL A 111 -9.26 0.73 -0.18
N ARG A 112 -10.52 0.33 -0.35
CA ARG A 112 -11.54 1.12 -1.06
C ARG A 112 -11.79 2.47 -0.38
N GLU A 113 -11.85 2.51 0.95
CA GLU A 113 -11.98 3.76 1.72
C GLU A 113 -10.79 4.69 1.47
N THR A 114 -9.56 4.18 1.56
CA THR A 114 -8.35 4.97 1.30
C THR A 114 -8.29 5.48 -0.13
N LEU A 115 -8.66 4.67 -1.10
CA LEU A 115 -8.69 5.05 -2.52
C LEU A 115 -9.74 6.11 -2.85
N ARG A 116 -10.66 6.46 -1.95
CA ARG A 116 -11.55 7.62 -2.12
C ARG A 116 -10.89 8.94 -1.72
N GLY A 117 -9.85 8.92 -0.89
CA GLY A 117 -9.08 10.10 -0.47
C GLY A 117 -8.04 10.55 -1.50
N ASN A 118 -7.32 11.63 -1.21
CA ASN A 118 -6.33 12.23 -2.13
C ASN A 118 -4.90 12.27 -1.55
N ASP A 119 -4.66 11.65 -0.40
CA ASP A 119 -3.32 11.55 0.17
C ASP A 119 -2.50 10.54 -0.64
N THR A 120 -1.51 11.03 -1.37
CA THR A 120 -0.71 10.21 -2.29
C THR A 120 0.09 9.13 -1.57
N THR A 121 0.51 9.38 -0.33
CA THR A 121 1.26 8.41 0.47
C THR A 121 0.38 7.26 0.95
N LEU A 122 -0.90 7.53 1.20
CA LEU A 122 -1.89 6.51 1.54
C LEU A 122 -2.37 5.76 0.31
N ILE A 123 -2.57 6.43 -0.83
CA ILE A 123 -2.92 5.77 -2.09
C ILE A 123 -1.80 4.79 -2.49
N GLU A 124 -0.54 5.21 -2.42
CA GLU A 124 0.61 4.34 -2.68
C GLU A 124 0.61 3.12 -1.75
N ALA A 125 0.41 3.32 -0.44
CA ALA A 125 0.35 2.21 0.51
C ALA A 125 -0.86 1.28 0.28
N ALA A 126 -2.00 1.83 -0.14
CA ALA A 126 -3.20 1.07 -0.43
C ALA A 126 -3.04 0.17 -1.67
N LEU A 127 -2.30 0.63 -2.68
CA LEU A 127 -2.00 -0.14 -3.90
C LEU A 127 -0.79 -1.09 -3.76
N GLY A 128 -0.63 -1.66 -2.57
CA GLY A 128 0.29 -2.75 -2.29
C GLY A 128 -0.24 -4.14 -2.68
N PRO A 129 0.48 -5.22 -2.31
CA PRO A 129 0.16 -6.60 -2.70
C PRO A 129 -1.26 -7.06 -2.35
N TYR A 130 -1.82 -6.53 -1.27
CA TYR A 130 -3.18 -6.86 -0.85
C TYR A 130 -4.23 -6.38 -1.86
N ALA A 131 -4.12 -5.14 -2.33
CA ALA A 131 -4.99 -4.61 -3.36
C ALA A 131 -4.79 -5.32 -4.70
N ALA A 132 -3.54 -5.61 -5.07
CA ALA A 132 -3.24 -6.39 -6.27
C ALA A 132 -3.95 -7.75 -6.28
N ARG A 133 -4.03 -8.42 -5.12
CA ARG A 133 -4.67 -9.72 -4.96
C ARG A 133 -6.20 -9.65 -4.93
N HIS A 134 -6.76 -8.64 -4.28
CA HIS A 134 -8.18 -8.63 -3.91
C HIS A 134 -9.06 -7.62 -4.65
N LEU A 135 -8.51 -6.56 -5.26
CA LEU A 135 -9.32 -5.64 -6.05
C LEU A 135 -9.83 -6.36 -7.32
N PRO A 136 -11.13 -6.24 -7.64
CA PRO A 136 -11.64 -6.55 -8.98
C PRO A 136 -10.87 -5.80 -10.07
N ASP A 137 -10.81 -6.36 -11.28
CA ASP A 137 -10.01 -5.78 -12.35
C ASP A 137 -10.43 -4.35 -12.72
N ASP A 138 -11.73 -4.05 -12.75
CA ASP A 138 -12.22 -2.70 -13.04
C ASP A 138 -11.78 -1.70 -11.96
N GLU A 139 -11.88 -2.05 -10.69
CA GLU A 139 -11.44 -1.20 -9.57
C GLU A 139 -9.92 -1.01 -9.57
N TYR A 140 -9.16 -2.07 -9.88
CA TYR A 140 -7.71 -1.99 -9.96
C TYR A 140 -7.26 -1.04 -11.09
N ARG A 141 -7.83 -1.14 -12.29
CA ARG A 141 -7.53 -0.23 -13.41
C ARG A 141 -7.82 1.22 -13.07
N GLN A 142 -8.96 1.49 -12.42
CA GLN A 142 -9.32 2.85 -11.98
C GLN A 142 -8.34 3.38 -10.93
N ALA A 143 -7.88 2.53 -10.01
CA ALA A 143 -6.90 2.92 -9.02
C ALA A 143 -5.51 3.18 -9.64
N VAL A 144 -5.08 2.39 -10.63
CA VAL A 144 -3.88 2.67 -11.42
C VAL A 144 -3.99 3.99 -12.16
N LEU A 145 -5.11 4.25 -12.84
CA LEU A 145 -5.33 5.53 -13.52
C LEU A 145 -5.30 6.70 -12.53
N LYS A 146 -5.85 6.52 -11.32
CA LYS A 146 -5.73 7.49 -10.24
C LYS A 146 -4.27 7.77 -9.87
N CYS A 147 -3.41 6.75 -9.75
CA CYS A 147 -1.98 6.96 -9.51
C CYS A 147 -1.35 7.87 -10.57
N VAL A 148 -1.66 7.64 -11.84
CA VAL A 148 -1.17 8.50 -12.95
C VAL A 148 -1.65 9.94 -12.80
N PHE A 149 -2.91 10.17 -12.44
CA PHE A 149 -3.44 11.52 -12.18
C PHE A 149 -2.77 12.23 -11.01
N TYR A 150 -2.38 11.48 -9.99
CA TYR A 150 -1.72 12.00 -8.78
C TYR A 150 -0.18 11.94 -8.85
N GLU A 151 0.38 11.62 -10.03
CA GLU A 151 1.82 11.53 -10.26
C GLU A 151 2.53 10.53 -9.31
N ILE A 152 1.81 9.49 -8.89
CA ILE A 152 2.36 8.36 -8.14
C ILE A 152 3.02 7.41 -9.15
N PRO A 153 4.33 7.13 -9.03
CA PRO A 153 5.03 6.28 -10.01
C PRO A 153 4.41 4.88 -10.09
N LEU A 154 4.17 4.40 -11.31
CA LEU A 154 3.57 3.08 -11.53
C LEU A 154 4.43 1.92 -11.03
N SER A 155 5.74 2.13 -10.91
CA SER A 155 6.66 1.18 -10.25
C SER A 155 6.37 0.94 -8.77
N ARG A 156 5.51 1.75 -8.15
CA ARG A 156 5.05 1.58 -6.76
C ARG A 156 3.73 0.80 -6.65
N VAL A 157 3.04 0.56 -7.77
CA VAL A 157 1.81 -0.22 -7.80
C VAL A 157 2.15 -1.70 -7.86
N ALA A 158 1.71 -2.47 -6.86
CA ALA A 158 1.95 -3.90 -6.84
C ALA A 158 1.09 -4.64 -7.88
N GLY A 159 1.67 -5.65 -8.54
CA GLY A 159 0.96 -6.54 -9.46
C GLY A 159 0.68 -5.96 -10.85
N LEU A 160 1.28 -4.81 -11.19
CA LEU A 160 0.96 -4.12 -12.44
C LEU A 160 1.34 -4.96 -13.67
N ASP A 161 2.51 -5.59 -13.65
CA ASP A 161 2.99 -6.40 -14.79
C ASP A 161 2.09 -7.62 -15.04
N GLU A 162 1.54 -8.22 -13.98
CA GLU A 162 0.64 -9.38 -14.08
C GLU A 162 -0.81 -9.00 -14.42
N ARG A 163 -1.25 -7.80 -14.02
CA ARG A 163 -2.66 -7.36 -14.15
C ARG A 163 -2.90 -6.36 -15.26
N ALA A 164 -1.86 -5.79 -15.85
CA ALA A 164 -2.00 -4.92 -17.00
C ALA A 164 -2.63 -5.67 -18.17
N ASP A 165 -3.53 -4.98 -18.86
CA ASP A 165 -4.27 -5.54 -19.98
C ASP A 165 -4.65 -4.48 -21.02
N ALA A 166 -5.38 -4.92 -22.05
CA ALA A 166 -5.79 -4.05 -23.15
C ALA A 166 -6.67 -2.89 -22.69
N GLU A 167 -7.55 -3.10 -21.70
CA GLU A 167 -8.43 -2.05 -21.20
C GLU A 167 -7.66 -1.00 -20.40
N LEU A 168 -6.71 -1.43 -19.56
CA LEU A 168 -5.83 -0.49 -18.85
C LEU A 168 -5.00 0.33 -19.85
N ALA A 169 -4.41 -0.33 -20.85
CA ALA A 169 -3.63 0.35 -21.87
C ALA A 169 -4.47 1.34 -22.68
N ARG A 170 -5.71 1.00 -23.01
CA ARG A 170 -6.67 1.90 -23.65
C ARG A 170 -6.94 3.14 -22.79
N MET A 171 -7.21 2.97 -21.49
CA MET A 171 -7.42 4.07 -20.54
C MET A 171 -6.19 4.98 -20.42
N LEU A 172 -4.98 4.41 -20.38
CA LEU A 172 -3.74 5.16 -20.32
C LEU A 172 -3.45 5.92 -21.63
N ALA A 173 -3.80 5.33 -22.78
CA ALA A 173 -3.70 5.99 -24.09
C ALA A 173 -4.68 7.16 -24.21
N ASP A 174 -5.92 7.01 -23.72
CA ASP A 174 -6.90 8.11 -23.61
C ASP A 174 -6.32 9.26 -22.78
N PHE A 175 -5.81 8.96 -21.58
CA PHE A 175 -5.16 9.95 -20.72
C PHE A 175 -4.00 10.66 -21.42
N ALA A 176 -3.13 9.92 -22.10
CA ALA A 176 -2.00 10.49 -22.84
C ALA A 176 -2.47 11.45 -23.93
N ARG A 177 -3.52 11.09 -24.70
CA ARG A 177 -4.11 11.97 -25.73
C ARG A 177 -4.65 13.26 -25.12
N GLU A 178 -5.36 13.18 -23.99
CA GLU A 178 -5.87 14.36 -23.29
C GLU A 178 -4.76 15.29 -22.79
N ARG A 179 -3.64 14.72 -22.28
CA ARG A 179 -2.46 15.48 -21.87
C ARG A 179 -1.81 16.21 -23.04
N ILE A 180 -1.59 15.50 -24.15
CA ILE A 180 -0.99 16.05 -25.38
C ILE A 180 -1.87 17.16 -25.96
N ALA A 181 -3.19 16.95 -26.07
CA ALA A 181 -4.13 17.95 -26.56
C ALA A 181 -4.14 19.23 -25.70
N ALA A 182 -3.85 19.10 -24.40
CA ALA A 182 -3.71 20.21 -23.47
C ALA A 182 -2.29 20.81 -23.43
N GLY A 183 -1.36 20.34 -24.26
CA GLY A 183 0.04 20.80 -24.28
C GLY A 183 0.84 20.43 -23.03
N ARG A 184 0.44 19.37 -22.32
CA ARG A 184 1.06 18.94 -21.05
C ARG A 184 1.89 17.67 -21.26
N ALA A 185 2.95 17.50 -20.47
CA ALA A 185 3.82 16.32 -20.55
C ALA A 185 3.05 15.02 -20.19
N VAL A 186 3.39 13.93 -20.88
CA VAL A 186 2.88 12.58 -20.58
C VAL A 186 3.87 11.90 -19.64
N PRO A 187 3.43 11.29 -18.53
CA PRO A 187 4.31 10.49 -17.67
C PRO A 187 4.95 9.35 -18.46
N GLU A 188 6.27 9.18 -18.35
CA GLU A 188 7.00 8.20 -19.16
C GLU A 188 6.63 6.76 -18.78
N ASP A 189 6.31 6.52 -17.51
CA ASP A 189 6.07 5.20 -16.91
C ASP A 189 4.75 4.53 -17.35
N ILE A 190 3.85 5.24 -18.05
CA ILE A 190 2.67 4.62 -18.67
C ILE A 190 2.98 3.97 -20.03
N THR A 191 4.08 4.38 -20.67
CA THR A 191 4.46 3.94 -22.03
C THR A 191 4.69 2.43 -22.12
N PRO A 192 5.38 1.75 -21.18
CA PRO A 192 5.55 0.30 -21.22
C PRO A 192 4.22 -0.45 -21.27
N VAL A 193 3.23 -0.03 -20.47
CA VAL A 193 1.89 -0.64 -20.43
C VAL A 193 1.16 -0.44 -21.76
N ILE A 194 1.16 0.79 -22.29
CA ILE A 194 0.54 1.08 -23.59
C ILE A 194 1.18 0.25 -24.71
N ARG A 195 2.51 0.18 -24.77
CA ARG A 195 3.23 -0.58 -25.81
C ARG A 195 3.00 -2.08 -25.71
N ALA A 196 2.83 -2.61 -24.50
CA ALA A 196 2.61 -4.03 -24.29
C ALA A 196 1.20 -4.49 -24.70
N PHE A 197 0.17 -3.66 -24.47
CA PHE A 197 -1.23 -4.13 -24.58
C PHE A 197 -2.13 -3.33 -25.52
N ALA A 198 -1.77 -2.10 -25.91
CA ALA A 198 -2.58 -1.34 -26.89
C ALA A 198 -2.27 -1.79 -28.34
N PRO A 199 -3.30 -1.93 -29.19
CA PRO A 199 -3.12 -2.04 -30.64
C PRO A 199 -2.26 -0.90 -31.18
N ALA A 200 -1.47 -1.14 -32.22
CA ALA A 200 -0.57 -0.12 -32.78
C ALA A 200 -1.30 1.16 -33.19
N ASP A 201 -2.48 1.03 -33.80
CA ASP A 201 -3.28 2.16 -34.28
C ASP A 201 -3.88 3.01 -33.15
N ASP A 202 -3.96 2.47 -31.93
CA ASP A 202 -4.52 3.16 -30.76
C ASP A 202 -3.44 3.89 -29.93
N ARG A 203 -2.15 3.75 -30.29
CA ARG A 203 -1.05 4.39 -29.58
C ARG A 203 -0.95 5.86 -29.94
N PRO A 204 -0.76 6.76 -28.96
CA PRO A 204 -0.43 8.16 -29.26
C PRO A 204 0.89 8.21 -30.04
N ALA A 205 0.89 8.81 -31.24
CA ALA A 205 2.06 8.86 -32.12
C ALA A 205 3.33 9.42 -31.46
N ALA A 206 3.18 10.26 -30.43
CA ALA A 206 4.28 10.80 -29.63
C ALA A 206 5.03 9.74 -28.80
N LEU A 207 4.44 8.57 -28.57
CA LEU A 207 5.00 7.48 -27.74
C LEU A 207 5.72 6.40 -28.56
N ASP A 208 5.71 6.44 -29.90
CA ASP A 208 6.36 5.43 -30.74
C ASP A 208 7.84 5.75 -31.07
N GLY A 209 8.32 6.96 -30.73
CA GLY A 209 9.65 7.46 -31.12
C GLY A 209 10.81 7.22 -30.13
N ALA A 210 10.55 6.68 -28.93
CA ALA A 210 11.59 6.44 -27.93
C ALA A 210 12.04 4.96 -27.96
N SER A 211 13.15 4.66 -28.64
CA SER A 211 13.88 3.39 -28.53
C SER A 211 15.27 3.66 -27.95
#